data_AF-A0A2U3DBY2-F1
#
_entry.id   AF-A0A2U3DBY2-F1
#
_cell.length_a   1.000
_cell.length_b   1.000
_cell.length_c   1.000
_cell.angle_alpha   90.00
_cell.angle_beta   90.00
_cell.angle_gamma   90.00
#
_symmetry.space_group_name_H-M   'P 1'
#
loop_
_entity.id
_entity.type
_entity.pdbx_description
1 polymer ?
#
loop_
_entity_poly.entity_id
_entity_poly.type
_entity_poly.pdbx_seq_one_letter_code
_entity_poly.pdbx_strand_id
1 'polypeptide(L)'
;MEGRSIETVYTVYEATLMLKRAISQAPEFARMFVRGEISNLSRPASGHVYFTLKDDRSRLRVVMFASRARLLRFQLQDGMNVVVQGGIDIFERLGDYQLYAESAEPDGLGALYLAFEQLKERLEREGLFAATRKRALPPFPTRIALVTSRTGAAVRDMITTLSRRYPLAQLYVVPVAVQGEEAPVQIARGIELVWRYRLADVMIVGRGGGSLEELFAFNSEVVARAIAASPIPVVSAVGHETDTTIADFVADVRAATPTAAAELVAPDIRELQARVTVAEQRLRRVTLNLVAGLRDRLQRAEQSRALIDPLRYLGRLHERIDRIEPRLRLSLRELVEQRAKAVNSFELRLARHSPREQITLLRLRLDRLQERQWHAVQKSLERAERGVQQAITSLELLSPLAVMKRGYAVTYRAMQSAVITSVSQVQPGDSLHVQMIDGWLDCQVWGVYDRDESSK
;
A
#
# COMPACT_ATOMS: atom_id res chain seq x y z
N MET A 1 53.65 -45.45 -4.76
CA MET A 1 54.08 -46.69 -4.09
C MET A 1 53.72 -46.55 -2.62
N GLU A 2 52.75 -47.34 -2.19
CA GLU A 2 52.20 -47.35 -0.83
C GLU A 2 53.29 -47.76 0.18
N GLY A 3 53.46 -46.94 1.22
CA GLY A 3 54.34 -47.25 2.34
C GLY A 3 53.72 -48.36 3.18
N ARG A 4 54.28 -49.56 3.09
CA ARG A 4 54.02 -50.64 4.05
C ARG A 4 54.64 -50.27 5.39
N SER A 5 53.80 -49.88 6.34
CA SER A 5 54.12 -49.82 7.76
C SER A 5 54.65 -51.20 8.20
N ILE A 6 55.87 -51.23 8.73
CA ILE A 6 56.41 -52.42 9.38
C ILE A 6 55.58 -52.63 10.65
N GLU A 7 54.70 -53.64 10.66
CA GLU A 7 53.95 -54.02 11.85
C GLU A 7 54.93 -54.48 12.93
N THR A 8 55.08 -53.64 13.96
CA THR A 8 55.98 -53.94 15.08
C THR A 8 55.24 -54.89 16.03
N VAL A 9 55.74 -56.11 16.16
CA VAL A 9 55.15 -57.13 17.04
C VAL A 9 55.68 -56.94 18.46
N TYR A 10 54.79 -56.63 19.40
CA TYR A 10 55.12 -56.49 20.83
C TYR A 10 54.78 -57.76 21.59
N THR A 11 55.61 -58.13 22.57
CA THR A 11 55.24 -59.14 23.56
C THR A 11 54.15 -58.59 24.49
N VAL A 12 53.38 -59.49 25.12
CA VAL A 12 52.31 -59.12 26.08
C VAL A 12 52.86 -58.23 27.20
N TYR A 13 54.08 -58.50 27.66
CA TYR A 13 54.75 -57.71 28.68
C TYR A 13 55.15 -56.31 28.17
N GLU A 14 55.69 -56.21 26.96
CA GLU A 14 56.05 -54.92 26.35
C GLU A 14 54.82 -54.04 26.10
N ALA A 15 53.71 -54.62 25.64
CA ALA A 15 52.45 -53.90 25.47
C ALA A 15 51.89 -53.37 26.80
N THR A 16 51.94 -54.19 27.86
CA THR A 16 51.51 -53.79 29.22
C THR A 16 52.39 -52.67 29.78
N LEU A 17 53.71 -52.76 29.58
CA LEU A 17 54.66 -51.75 30.02
C LEU A 17 54.50 -50.43 29.26
N MET A 18 54.17 -50.50 27.98
CA MET A 18 53.87 -49.32 27.14
C MET A 18 52.61 -48.60 27.66
N LEU A 19 51.53 -49.33 27.91
CA LEU A 19 50.30 -48.76 28.47
C LEU A 19 50.53 -48.16 29.87
N LYS A 20 51.30 -48.85 30.72
CA LYS A 20 51.65 -48.35 32.04
C LYS A 20 52.38 -47.01 31.96
N ARG A 21 53.39 -46.90 31.09
CA ARG A 21 54.15 -45.65 30.89
C ARG A 21 53.24 -44.53 30.39
N ALA A 22 52.34 -44.81 29.45
CA ALA A 22 51.41 -43.82 28.93
C ALA A 22 50.48 -43.28 30.03
N ILE A 23 49.93 -44.17 30.87
CA ILE A 23 49.03 -43.79 31.97
C ILE A 23 49.79 -43.04 33.07
N SER A 24 50.96 -43.53 33.47
CA SER A 24 51.78 -42.92 34.53
C SER A 24 52.32 -41.53 34.16
N GLN A 25 52.55 -41.26 32.87
CA GLN A 25 53.06 -39.95 32.40
C GLN A 25 51.95 -38.92 32.20
N ALA A 26 50.69 -39.35 32.10
CA ALA A 26 49.56 -38.47 31.88
C ALA A 26 49.05 -37.91 33.23
N PRO A 27 49.15 -36.58 33.47
CA PRO A 27 48.82 -35.98 34.76
C PRO A 27 47.34 -36.12 35.15
N GLU A 28 46.47 -36.33 34.17
CA GLU A 28 45.03 -36.61 34.34
C GLU A 28 44.74 -37.93 35.07
N PHE A 29 45.63 -38.94 34.98
CA PHE A 29 45.46 -40.22 35.69
C PHE A 29 46.18 -40.26 37.04
N ALA A 30 47.04 -39.28 37.33
CA ALA A 30 47.73 -39.20 38.62
C ALA A 30 46.79 -38.85 39.78
N ARG A 31 45.75 -38.05 39.51
CA ARG A 31 44.75 -37.66 40.51
C ARG A 31 43.37 -37.50 39.87
N MET A 32 42.56 -38.53 39.97
CA MET A 32 41.21 -38.58 39.40
C MET A 32 40.16 -38.85 40.48
N PHE A 33 38.96 -38.33 40.28
CA PHE A 33 37.78 -38.60 41.10
C PHE A 33 36.86 -39.55 40.33
N VAL A 34 36.59 -40.72 40.91
CA VAL A 34 35.74 -41.74 40.31
C VAL A 34 34.55 -41.99 41.20
N ARG A 35 33.35 -41.81 40.64
CA ARG A 35 32.06 -42.09 41.30
C ARG A 35 31.60 -43.50 40.92
N GLY A 36 31.11 -44.24 41.90
CA GLY A 36 30.46 -45.52 41.65
C GLY A 36 29.92 -46.18 42.91
N GLU A 37 29.15 -47.24 42.72
CA GLU A 37 28.66 -48.07 43.81
C GLU A 37 29.74 -49.09 44.19
N ILE A 38 30.00 -49.23 45.50
CA ILE A 38 30.92 -50.25 46.02
C ILE A 38 30.31 -51.63 45.86
N SER A 39 31.08 -52.54 45.26
CA SER A 39 30.76 -53.96 45.19
C SER A 39 31.99 -54.82 45.47
N ASN A 40 31.78 -56.04 45.98
CA ASN A 40 32.84 -57.00 46.28
C ASN A 40 33.90 -56.44 47.26
N LEU A 41 33.46 -55.77 48.33
CA LEU A 41 34.34 -55.23 49.37
C LEU A 41 35.03 -56.35 50.14
N SER A 42 36.36 -56.35 50.13
CA SER A 42 37.21 -57.30 50.84
C SER A 42 38.22 -56.59 51.74
N ARG A 43 38.37 -57.10 52.97
CA ARG A 43 39.28 -56.58 54.01
C ARG A 43 40.16 -57.70 54.58
N PRO A 44 41.27 -58.05 53.92
CA PRO A 44 42.22 -59.03 54.44
C PRO A 44 42.92 -58.54 55.73
N ALA A 45 43.54 -59.47 56.48
CA ALA A 45 44.24 -59.18 57.73
C ALA A 45 45.42 -58.19 57.61
N SER A 46 45.90 -57.91 56.38
CA SER A 46 46.91 -56.90 56.08
C SER A 46 46.43 -55.46 56.25
N GLY A 47 45.12 -55.24 56.40
CA GLY A 47 44.53 -53.91 56.60
C GLY A 47 44.34 -53.10 55.31
N HIS A 48 44.67 -53.65 54.14
CA HIS A 48 44.31 -53.08 52.84
C HIS A 48 42.83 -53.34 52.53
N VAL A 49 42.19 -52.39 51.84
CA VAL A 49 40.79 -52.52 51.43
C VAL A 49 40.74 -52.62 49.92
N TYR A 50 40.11 -53.69 49.44
CA TYR A 50 39.90 -53.94 48.02
C TYR A 50 38.41 -53.90 47.73
N PHE A 51 38.00 -53.16 46.71
CA PHE A 51 36.61 -53.14 46.26
C PHE A 51 36.53 -52.81 44.78
N THR A 52 35.36 -52.99 44.18
CA THR A 52 35.08 -52.62 42.80
C THR A 52 34.06 -51.50 42.79
N LEU A 53 34.39 -50.38 42.15
CA LEU A 53 33.41 -49.35 41.80
C LEU A 53 32.72 -49.79 40.52
N LYS A 54 31.39 -49.87 40.55
CA LYS A 54 30.57 -50.12 39.37
C LYS A 54 29.71 -48.91 39.05
N ASP A 55 29.48 -48.69 37.77
CA ASP A 55 28.39 -47.88 37.23
C ASP A 55 27.51 -48.75 36.32
N ASP A 56 26.53 -48.17 35.62
CA ASP A 56 25.60 -48.92 34.76
C ASP A 56 26.28 -49.58 33.54
N ARG A 57 27.52 -49.21 33.20
CA ARG A 57 28.19 -49.60 31.95
C ARG A 57 29.55 -50.29 32.15
N SER A 58 30.19 -50.05 33.28
CA SER A 58 31.61 -50.30 33.51
C SER A 58 31.88 -50.64 34.97
N ARG A 59 33.05 -51.23 35.20
CA ARG A 59 33.55 -51.54 36.54
C ARG A 59 35.04 -51.23 36.64
N LEU A 60 35.47 -50.71 37.78
CA LEU A 60 36.85 -50.35 38.07
C LEU A 60 37.27 -50.94 39.40
N ARG A 61 38.39 -51.67 39.40
CA ARG A 61 38.95 -52.25 40.63
C ARG A 61 39.72 -51.17 41.39
N VAL A 62 39.45 -51.07 42.69
CA VAL A 62 40.00 -50.05 43.59
C VAL A 62 40.76 -50.72 44.72
N VAL A 63 41.95 -50.19 44.99
CA VAL A 63 42.82 -50.61 46.08
C VAL A 63 43.07 -49.41 47.00
N MET A 64 42.75 -49.55 48.27
CA MET A 64 43.05 -48.55 49.29
C MET A 64 44.05 -49.12 50.30
N PHE A 65 45.23 -48.51 50.39
CA PHE A 65 46.25 -48.96 51.33
C PHE A 65 45.85 -48.70 52.79
N ALA A 66 46.41 -49.46 53.73
CA ALA A 66 45.98 -49.46 55.13
C ALA A 66 46.19 -48.09 55.80
N SER A 67 47.26 -47.39 55.41
CA SER A 67 47.56 -46.03 55.84
C SER A 67 46.50 -45.01 55.42
N ARG A 68 45.86 -45.22 54.25
CA ARG A 68 44.78 -44.36 53.73
C ARG A 68 43.41 -44.77 54.25
N ALA A 69 43.14 -46.07 54.33
CA ALA A 69 41.89 -46.61 54.86
C ALA A 69 41.64 -46.19 56.33
N ARG A 70 42.68 -46.08 57.16
CA ARG A 70 42.58 -45.59 58.55
C ARG A 70 42.20 -44.10 58.67
N LEU A 71 42.42 -43.30 57.62
CA LEU A 71 42.09 -41.88 57.60
C LEU A 71 40.62 -41.62 57.25
N LEU A 72 39.88 -42.65 56.81
CA LEU A 72 38.46 -42.53 56.53
C LEU A 72 37.68 -42.28 57.83
N ARG A 73 36.84 -41.24 57.81
CA ARG A 73 35.96 -40.88 58.94
C ARG A 73 34.69 -41.75 59.00
N PHE A 74 34.53 -42.70 58.08
CA PHE A 74 33.38 -43.59 57.96
C PHE A 74 33.83 -44.97 57.48
N GLN A 75 32.95 -45.96 57.60
CA GLN A 75 33.22 -47.32 57.16
C GLN A 75 32.60 -47.57 55.78
N LEU A 76 33.42 -48.02 54.83
CA LEU A 76 32.95 -48.47 53.52
C LEU A 76 32.05 -49.71 53.68
N GLN A 77 30.98 -49.80 52.90
CA GLN A 77 30.05 -50.94 52.87
C GLN A 77 29.72 -51.28 51.42
N ASP A 78 29.44 -52.56 51.15
CA ASP A 78 28.91 -52.96 49.85
C ASP A 78 27.53 -52.30 49.61
N GLY A 79 27.28 -51.86 48.38
CA GLY A 79 26.07 -51.12 47.98
C GLY A 79 26.15 -49.60 48.23
N MET A 80 27.21 -49.10 48.86
CA MET A 80 27.38 -47.67 49.12
C MET A 80 27.88 -46.95 47.86
N ASN A 81 27.21 -45.85 47.48
CA ASN A 81 27.76 -44.93 46.47
C ASN A 81 28.82 -44.05 47.11
N VAL A 82 29.99 -43.98 46.47
CA VAL A 82 31.12 -43.19 46.95
C VAL A 82 31.79 -42.46 45.79
N VAL A 83 32.43 -41.34 46.11
CA VAL A 83 33.42 -40.71 45.24
C VAL A 83 34.79 -41.03 45.80
N VAL A 84 35.62 -41.67 44.98
CA VAL A 84 36.98 -42.07 45.35
C VAL A 84 37.97 -41.20 44.61
N GLN A 85 38.87 -40.56 45.35
CA GLN A 85 40.01 -39.84 44.78
C GLN A 85 41.23 -40.76 44.76
N GLY A 86 41.91 -40.86 43.63
CA GLY A 86 43.12 -41.68 43.51
C GLY A 86 43.81 -41.58 42.17
N GLY A 87 44.96 -42.24 42.05
CA GLY A 87 45.67 -42.41 40.78
C GLY A 87 45.30 -43.73 40.11
N ILE A 88 45.10 -43.73 38.80
CA ILE A 88 44.98 -44.97 38.03
C ILE A 88 46.37 -45.41 37.58
N ASP A 89 46.69 -46.68 37.82
CA ASP A 89 47.91 -47.30 37.31
C ASP A 89 47.66 -48.78 36.98
N ILE A 90 48.53 -49.38 36.16
CA ILE A 90 48.44 -50.77 35.74
C ILE A 90 49.26 -51.66 36.68
N PHE A 91 48.62 -52.70 37.19
CA PHE A 91 49.28 -53.73 37.98
C PHE A 91 50.02 -54.71 37.06
N GLU A 92 51.33 -54.51 36.93
CA GLU A 92 52.22 -55.17 35.95
C GLU A 92 52.11 -56.69 35.89
N ARG A 93 51.87 -57.36 37.02
CA ARG A 93 51.81 -58.83 37.08
C ARG A 93 50.57 -59.43 36.42
N LEU A 94 49.46 -58.68 36.38
CA LEU A 94 48.19 -59.17 35.84
C LEU A 94 47.71 -58.36 34.64
N GLY A 95 48.32 -57.20 34.36
CA GLY A 95 47.88 -56.29 33.29
C GLY A 95 46.58 -55.55 33.57
N ASP A 96 45.99 -55.72 34.76
CA ASP A 96 44.77 -55.02 35.18
C ASP A 96 45.08 -53.55 35.51
N TYR A 97 44.27 -52.62 34.99
CA TYR A 97 44.27 -51.24 35.46
C TYR A 97 43.45 -51.12 36.74
N GLN A 98 43.99 -50.39 37.73
CA GLN A 98 43.39 -50.26 39.05
C GLN A 98 43.50 -48.82 39.54
N LEU A 99 42.52 -48.39 40.33
CA LEU A 99 42.56 -47.11 41.02
C LEU A 99 43.18 -47.30 42.41
N TYR A 100 44.28 -46.61 42.67
CA TYR A 100 44.89 -46.53 43.99
C TYR A 100 44.27 -45.37 44.76
N ALA A 101 43.33 -45.70 45.64
CA ALA A 101 42.53 -44.74 46.38
C ALA A 101 43.34 -44.05 47.48
N GLU A 102 43.35 -42.72 47.46
CA GLU A 102 43.93 -41.86 48.49
C GLU A 102 42.89 -41.42 49.53
N SER A 103 41.67 -41.11 49.06
CA SER A 103 40.51 -40.79 49.88
C SER A 103 39.24 -41.35 49.24
N ALA A 104 38.22 -41.58 50.06
CA ALA A 104 36.88 -41.89 49.61
C ALA A 104 35.91 -41.08 50.46
N GLU A 105 34.83 -40.59 49.85
CA GLU A 105 33.76 -39.86 50.52
C GLU A 105 32.41 -40.46 50.11
N PRO A 106 31.42 -40.56 51.02
CA PRO A 106 30.09 -41.00 50.65
C PRO A 106 29.53 -40.04 49.60
N ASP A 107 28.92 -40.59 48.56
CA ASP A 107 28.28 -39.81 47.50
C ASP A 107 26.94 -39.23 47.99
N GLY A 108 27.00 -38.26 48.90
CA GLY A 108 25.84 -37.54 49.45
C GLY A 108 25.05 -36.77 48.38
N LEU A 109 25.66 -36.52 47.22
CA LEU A 109 25.06 -35.85 46.07
C LEU A 109 23.93 -36.67 45.42
N GLY A 110 23.97 -38.01 45.48
CA GLY A 110 22.90 -38.85 44.92
C GLY A 110 21.55 -38.66 45.64
N ALA A 111 21.56 -38.56 46.96
CA ALA A 111 20.36 -38.32 47.76
C ALA A 111 19.80 -36.89 47.55
N LEU A 112 20.69 -35.90 47.49
CA LEU A 112 20.31 -34.50 47.21
C LEU A 112 19.73 -34.34 45.80
N TYR A 113 20.34 -34.98 44.79
CA TYR A 113 19.84 -34.94 43.42
C TYR A 113 18.47 -35.63 43.30
N LEU A 114 18.28 -36.79 43.94
CA LEU A 114 16.99 -37.47 43.98
C LEU A 114 15.92 -36.59 44.66
N ALA A 115 16.26 -35.95 45.77
CA ALA A 115 15.36 -35.03 46.47
C ALA A 115 15.01 -33.80 45.61
N PHE A 116 15.96 -33.29 44.83
CA PHE A 116 15.75 -32.20 43.88
C PHE A 116 14.76 -32.59 42.78
N GLU A 117 14.96 -33.72 42.09
CA GLU A 117 14.04 -34.16 41.02
C GLU A 117 12.64 -34.44 41.56
N GLN A 118 12.52 -35.12 42.71
CA GLN A 118 11.22 -35.36 43.36
C GLN A 118 10.49 -34.07 43.72
N LEU A 119 11.20 -33.07 44.25
CA LEU A 119 10.62 -31.78 44.60
C LEU A 119 10.24 -30.99 43.35
N LYS A 120 11.09 -30.98 42.33
CA LYS A 120 10.85 -30.32 41.05
C LYS A 120 9.57 -30.84 40.39
N GLU A 121 9.43 -32.16 40.23
CA GLU A 121 8.21 -32.74 39.65
C GLU A 121 6.95 -32.39 40.45
N ARG A 122 7.03 -32.42 41.78
CA ARG A 122 5.90 -32.11 42.66
C ARG A 122 5.45 -30.66 42.50
N LEU A 123 6.37 -29.70 42.53
CA LEU A 123 6.06 -28.28 42.38
C LEU A 123 5.62 -27.92 40.95
N GLU A 124 6.14 -28.63 39.95
CA GLU A 124 5.69 -28.51 38.56
C GLU A 124 4.24 -28.96 38.39
N ARG A 125 3.86 -30.11 38.99
CA ARG A 125 2.47 -30.60 39.00
C ARG A 125 1.51 -29.65 39.72
N GLU A 126 1.97 -28.97 40.77
CA GLU A 126 1.22 -27.91 41.44
C GLU A 126 1.12 -26.60 40.61
N GLY A 127 1.84 -26.49 39.50
CA GLY A 127 1.82 -25.34 38.59
C GLY A 127 2.65 -24.15 39.07
N LEU A 128 3.57 -24.33 40.01
CA LEU A 128 4.40 -23.22 40.51
C LEU A 128 5.37 -22.66 39.45
N PHE A 129 5.69 -23.45 38.42
CA PHE A 129 6.58 -23.04 37.33
C PHE A 129 5.83 -22.42 36.13
N ALA A 130 4.50 -22.32 36.20
CA ALA A 130 3.68 -21.85 35.09
C ALA A 130 4.05 -20.43 34.67
N ALA A 131 4.26 -20.23 33.35
CA ALA A 131 4.60 -18.92 32.79
C ALA A 131 3.54 -17.84 33.08
N THR A 132 2.27 -18.23 33.26
CA THR A 132 1.16 -17.33 33.60
C THR A 132 1.28 -16.70 34.99
N ARG A 133 2.09 -17.27 35.88
CA ARG A 133 2.38 -16.70 37.20
C ARG A 133 3.49 -15.66 37.16
N LYS A 134 4.39 -15.76 36.18
CA LYS A 134 5.60 -14.94 36.10
C LYS A 134 5.25 -13.50 35.76
N ARG A 135 5.75 -12.58 36.57
CA ARG A 135 5.51 -11.13 36.45
C ARG A 135 6.60 -10.45 35.64
N ALA A 136 6.20 -9.44 34.88
CA ALA A 136 7.16 -8.59 34.18
C ALA A 136 7.94 -7.71 35.18
N LEU A 137 9.23 -7.48 34.88
CA LEU A 137 10.05 -6.57 35.67
C LEU A 137 9.61 -5.12 35.43
N PRO A 138 9.55 -4.28 36.50
CA PRO A 138 9.26 -2.87 36.33
C PRO A 138 10.38 -2.21 35.51
N PRO A 139 10.07 -1.37 34.50
CA PRO A 139 11.09 -0.77 33.63
C PRO A 139 11.95 0.27 34.35
N PHE A 140 11.42 0.90 35.40
CA PHE A 140 12.09 1.95 36.20
C PHE A 140 11.83 1.71 37.69
N PRO A 141 12.50 0.71 38.31
CA PRO A 141 12.29 0.40 39.73
C PRO A 141 12.83 1.53 40.61
N THR A 142 11.98 2.12 41.45
CA THR A 142 12.44 3.14 42.41
C THR A 142 13.17 2.54 43.60
N ARG A 143 12.81 1.29 43.94
CA ARG A 143 13.36 0.55 45.08
C ARG A 143 13.69 -0.88 44.68
N ILE A 144 14.90 -1.33 44.98
CA ILE A 144 15.40 -2.68 44.66
C ILE A 144 15.82 -3.35 45.96
N ALA A 145 15.32 -4.56 46.23
CA ALA A 145 15.73 -5.36 47.37
C ALA A 145 16.71 -6.47 46.96
N LEU A 146 17.76 -6.66 47.75
CA LEU A 146 18.75 -7.73 47.61
C LEU A 146 18.58 -8.68 48.79
N VAL A 147 18.04 -9.87 48.55
CA VAL A 147 17.92 -10.95 49.54
C VAL A 147 19.12 -11.87 49.36
N THR A 148 20.17 -11.60 50.13
CA THR A 148 21.48 -12.27 49.99
C THR A 148 22.28 -12.16 51.29
N SER A 149 23.50 -12.71 51.32
CA SER A 149 24.35 -12.64 52.50
C SER A 149 24.77 -11.20 52.81
N ARG A 150 24.89 -10.87 54.10
CA ARG A 150 25.37 -9.55 54.56
C ARG A 150 26.80 -9.26 54.06
N THR A 151 27.60 -10.31 54.00
CA THR A 151 29.02 -10.27 53.64
C THR A 151 29.26 -11.24 52.48
N GLY A 152 29.84 -10.75 51.38
CA GLY A 152 30.16 -11.56 50.22
C GLY A 152 30.55 -10.72 48.99
N ALA A 153 31.21 -11.34 48.02
CA ALA A 153 31.51 -10.69 46.73
C ALA A 153 30.21 -10.36 45.98
N ALA A 154 29.26 -11.29 45.92
CA ALA A 154 28.02 -11.12 45.18
C ALA A 154 27.19 -9.88 45.59
N VAL A 155 27.02 -9.62 46.89
CA VAL A 155 26.29 -8.43 47.34
C VAL A 155 27.02 -7.15 46.96
N ARG A 156 28.36 -7.13 47.05
CA ARG A 156 29.17 -5.98 46.64
C ARG A 156 29.13 -5.76 45.14
N ASP A 157 29.17 -6.83 44.35
CA ASP A 157 29.12 -6.77 42.89
C ASP A 157 27.76 -6.26 42.42
N MET A 158 26.67 -6.75 43.01
CA MET A 158 25.32 -6.25 42.75
C MET A 158 25.18 -4.77 43.12
N ILE A 159 25.60 -4.37 44.32
CA ILE A 159 25.55 -2.96 44.75
C ILE A 159 26.37 -2.09 43.80
N THR A 160 27.60 -2.47 43.48
CA THR A 160 28.49 -1.70 42.59
C THR A 160 27.89 -1.57 41.20
N THR A 161 27.32 -2.65 40.66
CA THR A 161 26.67 -2.66 39.34
C THR A 161 25.43 -1.77 39.33
N LEU A 162 24.55 -1.92 40.32
CA LEU A 162 23.32 -1.13 40.45
C LEU A 162 23.64 0.36 40.65
N SER A 163 24.57 0.70 41.55
CA SER A 163 24.97 2.09 41.79
C SER A 163 25.63 2.75 40.58
N ARG A 164 26.40 2.00 39.78
CA ARG A 164 27.02 2.52 38.56
C ARG A 164 26.00 2.70 37.43
N ARG A 165 25.14 1.71 37.21
CA ARG A 165 24.22 1.64 36.06
C ARG A 165 22.93 2.42 36.29
N TYR A 166 22.39 2.38 37.51
CA TYR A 166 21.12 3.02 37.86
C TYR A 166 21.12 3.62 39.28
N PRO A 167 21.86 4.72 39.50
CA PRO A 167 21.98 5.38 40.81
C PRO A 167 20.68 6.03 41.32
N LEU A 168 19.61 6.05 40.52
CA LEU A 168 18.32 6.63 40.88
C LEU A 168 17.49 5.70 41.79
N ALA A 169 17.79 4.39 41.81
CA ALA A 169 17.09 3.43 42.64
C ALA A 169 17.64 3.39 44.07
N GLN A 170 16.74 3.29 45.05
CA GLN A 170 17.09 3.02 46.44
C GLN A 170 17.33 1.51 46.64
N LEU A 171 18.47 1.16 47.23
CA LEU A 171 18.85 -0.24 47.48
C LEU A 171 18.54 -0.65 48.92
N TYR A 172 17.87 -1.78 49.08
CA TYR A 172 17.62 -2.42 50.37
C TYR A 172 18.34 -3.77 50.41
N VAL A 173 19.23 -3.98 51.38
CA VAL A 173 19.85 -5.29 51.59
C VAL A 173 19.14 -5.99 52.73
N VAL A 174 18.55 -7.16 52.44
CA VAL A 174 17.92 -8.04 53.43
C VAL A 174 18.89 -9.20 53.69
N PRO A 175 19.68 -9.13 54.78
CA PRO A 175 20.72 -10.10 55.04
C PRO A 175 20.11 -11.44 55.47
N VAL A 176 20.42 -12.50 54.71
CA VAL A 176 20.02 -13.88 55.00
C VAL A 176 21.21 -14.83 54.88
N ALA A 177 21.19 -15.94 55.61
CA ALA A 177 22.11 -17.04 55.34
C ALA A 177 21.83 -17.62 53.96
N VAL A 178 22.89 -17.81 53.15
CA VAL A 178 22.81 -18.34 51.78
C VAL A 178 23.36 -19.77 51.67
N GLN A 179 23.79 -20.33 52.79
CA GLN A 179 24.32 -21.69 52.92
C GLN A 179 24.08 -22.22 54.34
N GLY A 180 24.11 -23.54 54.51
CA GLY A 180 23.81 -24.21 55.78
C GLY A 180 22.32 -24.51 55.97
N GLU A 181 22.02 -25.28 57.02
CA GLU A 181 20.67 -25.82 57.26
C GLU A 181 19.61 -24.74 57.55
N GLU A 182 20.01 -23.59 58.11
CA GLU A 182 19.08 -22.48 58.41
C GLU A 182 18.76 -21.60 57.18
N ALA A 183 19.54 -21.71 56.10
CA ALA A 183 19.43 -20.81 54.95
C ALA A 183 18.04 -20.82 54.28
N PRO A 184 17.40 -21.98 53.99
CA PRO A 184 16.06 -22.01 53.39
C PRO A 184 15.01 -21.17 54.12
N VAL A 185 14.96 -21.29 55.45
CA VAL A 185 13.97 -20.59 56.28
C VAL A 185 14.27 -19.09 56.34
N GLN A 186 15.55 -18.72 56.45
CA GLN A 186 15.96 -17.32 56.45
C GLN A 186 15.70 -16.64 55.11
N ILE A 187 15.99 -17.30 53.98
CA ILE A 187 15.72 -16.78 52.64
C ILE A 187 14.22 -16.55 52.45
N ALA A 188 13.38 -17.54 52.79
CA ALA A 188 11.93 -17.41 52.68
C ALA A 188 11.37 -16.27 53.55
N ARG A 189 11.86 -16.13 54.79
CA ARG A 189 11.49 -15.01 55.67
C ARG A 189 11.98 -13.67 55.13
N GLY A 190 13.16 -13.64 54.50
CA GLY A 190 13.70 -12.45 53.85
C GLY A 190 12.82 -11.99 52.69
N ILE A 191 12.40 -12.92 51.83
CA ILE A 191 11.44 -12.67 50.75
C ILE A 191 10.12 -12.15 51.32
N GLU A 192 9.60 -12.81 52.37
CA GLU A 192 8.37 -12.38 53.04
C GLU A 192 8.47 -10.95 53.57
N LEU A 193 9.59 -10.62 54.21
CA LEU A 193 9.83 -9.30 54.78
C LEU A 193 9.80 -8.22 53.69
N VAL A 194 10.40 -8.47 52.52
CA VAL A 194 10.41 -7.49 51.41
C VAL A 194 8.98 -7.18 50.96
N TRP A 195 8.14 -8.19 50.75
CA TRP A 195 6.80 -7.95 50.22
C TRP A 195 5.77 -7.54 51.27
N ARG A 196 5.89 -8.05 52.50
CA ARG A 196 5.00 -7.71 53.61
C ARG A 196 5.10 -6.24 53.98
N TYR A 197 6.31 -5.67 53.96
CA TYR A 197 6.55 -4.26 54.23
C TYR A 197 6.66 -3.40 52.98
N ARG A 198 6.46 -3.98 51.77
CA ARG A 198 6.57 -3.29 50.48
C ARG A 198 7.86 -2.47 50.35
N LEU A 199 8.99 -3.09 50.68
CA LEU A 199 10.29 -2.42 50.69
C LEU A 199 10.80 -2.09 49.29
N ALA A 200 10.42 -2.88 48.28
CA ALA A 200 10.94 -2.75 46.92
C ALA A 200 9.87 -2.97 45.84
N ASP A 201 10.16 -2.48 44.63
CA ASP A 201 9.37 -2.72 43.42
C ASP A 201 9.78 -4.03 42.73
N VAL A 202 10.99 -4.50 43.01
CA VAL A 202 11.61 -5.73 42.49
C VAL A 202 12.65 -6.22 43.49
N MET A 203 12.81 -7.54 43.59
CA MET A 203 13.83 -8.14 44.45
C MET A 203 14.72 -9.12 43.70
N ILE A 204 16.00 -9.15 44.07
CA ILE A 204 16.97 -10.13 43.61
C ILE A 204 17.26 -11.08 44.76
N VAL A 205 17.03 -12.36 44.54
CA VAL A 205 17.34 -13.45 45.48
C VAL A 205 18.51 -14.21 44.90
N GLY A 206 19.62 -14.26 45.62
CA GLY A 206 20.81 -14.88 45.05
C GLY A 206 22.00 -14.94 45.98
N ARG A 207 23.04 -15.61 45.50
CA ARG A 207 24.32 -15.76 46.18
C ARG A 207 25.46 -15.69 45.18
N GLY A 208 26.69 -15.57 45.68
CA GLY A 208 27.88 -15.74 44.85
C GLY A 208 28.13 -17.21 44.51
N GLY A 209 29.21 -17.46 43.76
CA GLY A 209 29.65 -18.82 43.45
C GLY A 209 29.84 -19.71 44.69
N GLY A 210 29.91 -21.03 44.48
CA GLY A 210 30.07 -22.04 45.52
C GLY A 210 29.92 -23.45 44.98
N SER A 211 30.14 -24.45 45.83
CA SER A 211 29.90 -25.85 45.47
C SER A 211 28.39 -26.12 45.30
N LEU A 212 28.05 -27.18 44.56
CA LEU A 212 26.67 -27.63 44.36
C LEU A 212 25.93 -27.86 45.69
N GLU A 213 26.63 -28.28 46.73
CA GLU A 213 26.08 -28.49 48.07
C GLU A 213 25.59 -27.18 48.70
N GLU A 214 26.32 -26.09 48.49
CA GLU A 214 25.94 -24.80 49.04
C GLU A 214 24.82 -24.12 48.24
N LEU A 215 24.60 -24.52 46.97
CA LEU A 215 23.44 -24.10 46.16
C LEU A 215 22.14 -24.79 46.61
N PHE A 216 22.24 -25.91 47.34
CA PHE A 216 21.09 -26.72 47.70
C PHE A 216 20.08 -26.02 48.64
N ALA A 217 20.51 -24.97 49.37
CA ALA A 217 19.59 -24.15 50.16
C ALA A 217 18.45 -23.54 49.32
N PHE A 218 18.69 -23.30 48.02
CA PHE A 218 17.72 -22.77 47.06
C PHE A 218 16.88 -23.87 46.39
N ASN A 219 17.19 -25.15 46.63
CA ASN A 219 16.42 -26.31 46.22
C ASN A 219 15.46 -26.77 47.33
N SER A 220 14.77 -25.82 47.96
CA SER A 220 13.87 -26.08 49.08
C SER A 220 12.44 -25.64 48.80
N GLU A 221 11.48 -26.40 49.31
CA GLU A 221 10.05 -26.13 49.13
C GLU A 221 9.63 -24.80 49.77
N VAL A 222 10.21 -24.46 50.92
CA VAL A 222 9.90 -23.24 51.67
C VAL A 222 10.31 -21.99 50.87
N VAL A 223 11.48 -22.01 50.23
CA VAL A 223 11.93 -20.91 49.36
C VAL A 223 11.08 -20.83 48.10
N ALA A 224 10.82 -21.97 47.44
CA ALA A 224 9.96 -22.03 46.26
C ALA A 224 8.58 -21.41 46.53
N ARG A 225 7.92 -21.82 47.62
CA ARG A 225 6.60 -21.27 47.99
C ARG A 225 6.67 -19.79 48.36
N ALA A 226 7.73 -19.33 49.01
CA ALA A 226 7.92 -17.91 49.32
C ALA A 226 8.07 -17.05 48.06
N ILE A 227 8.85 -17.50 47.07
CA ILE A 227 8.97 -16.83 45.76
C ILE A 227 7.61 -16.81 45.06
N ALA A 228 6.93 -17.95 44.97
CA ALA A 228 5.64 -18.07 44.30
C ALA A 228 4.55 -17.20 44.95
N ALA A 229 4.60 -16.98 46.27
CA ALA A 229 3.63 -16.19 47.01
C ALA A 229 3.93 -14.68 46.98
N SER A 230 5.16 -14.28 46.66
CA SER A 230 5.53 -12.86 46.60
C SER A 230 4.65 -12.12 45.58
N PRO A 231 4.06 -10.95 45.90
CA PRO A 231 3.44 -10.04 44.93
C PRO A 231 4.46 -9.18 44.16
N ILE A 232 5.69 -9.08 44.67
CA ILE A 232 6.79 -8.33 44.06
C ILE A 232 7.56 -9.26 43.12
N PRO A 233 7.92 -8.83 41.88
CA PRO A 233 8.74 -9.62 40.97
C PRO A 233 10.08 -10.03 41.58
N VAL A 234 10.42 -11.31 41.45
CA VAL A 234 11.63 -11.94 41.99
C VAL A 234 12.55 -12.36 40.84
N VAL A 235 13.78 -11.88 40.90
CA VAL A 235 14.87 -12.33 40.02
C VAL A 235 15.75 -13.30 40.80
N SER A 236 15.88 -14.53 40.30
CA SER A 236 16.83 -15.50 40.86
C SER A 236 18.22 -15.30 40.26
N ALA A 237 19.24 -15.28 41.12
CA ALA A 237 20.64 -15.11 40.77
C ALA A 237 21.53 -16.10 41.54
N VAL A 238 21.14 -17.38 41.50
CA VAL A 238 21.74 -18.45 42.30
C VAL A 238 22.64 -19.36 41.48
N GLY A 239 22.14 -19.89 40.36
CA GLY A 239 22.85 -20.88 39.54
C GLY A 239 23.77 -20.29 38.48
N HIS A 240 24.77 -21.07 38.04
CA HIS A 240 25.51 -20.82 36.80
C HIS A 240 24.74 -21.39 35.59
N GLU A 241 25.27 -21.28 34.37
CA GLU A 241 24.58 -21.72 33.16
C GLU A 241 24.14 -23.20 33.22
N THR A 242 24.94 -24.08 33.84
CA THR A 242 24.70 -25.54 33.93
C THR A 242 23.86 -26.00 35.12
N ASP A 243 23.77 -25.20 36.20
CA ASP A 243 23.23 -25.65 37.49
C ASP A 243 21.96 -24.89 37.87
N THR A 244 20.83 -25.27 37.28
CA THR A 244 19.53 -24.60 37.53
C THR A 244 18.90 -25.10 38.83
N THR A 245 18.51 -24.19 39.71
CA THR A 245 17.89 -24.49 41.00
C THR A 245 16.36 -24.40 40.94
N ILE A 246 15.67 -24.93 41.95
CA ILE A 246 14.21 -24.81 42.07
C ILE A 246 13.79 -23.34 42.19
N ALA A 247 14.56 -22.52 42.92
CA ALA A 247 14.34 -21.09 42.98
C ALA A 247 14.37 -20.43 41.59
N ASP A 248 15.25 -20.87 40.67
CA ASP A 248 15.31 -20.37 39.30
C ASP A 248 14.07 -20.72 38.47
N PHE A 249 13.48 -21.90 38.70
CA PHE A 249 12.26 -22.31 38.00
C PHE A 249 11.04 -21.50 38.45
N VAL A 250 10.93 -21.24 39.75
CA VAL A 250 9.79 -20.50 40.34
C VAL A 250 9.90 -19.00 40.16
N ALA A 251 11.12 -18.44 40.10
CA ALA A 251 11.32 -17.01 39.94
C ALA A 251 10.70 -16.48 38.63
N ASP A 252 10.34 -15.20 38.66
CA ASP A 252 9.77 -14.50 37.51
C ASP A 252 10.80 -14.40 36.38
N VAL A 253 12.06 -14.10 36.75
CA VAL A 253 13.19 -14.04 35.82
C VAL A 253 14.40 -14.74 36.44
N ARG A 254 15.12 -15.52 35.62
CA ARG A 254 16.39 -16.14 35.99
C ARG A 254 17.55 -15.30 35.44
N ALA A 255 18.58 -15.12 36.25
CA ALA A 255 19.87 -14.59 35.86
C ALA A 255 20.97 -15.61 36.19
N ALA A 256 21.95 -15.76 35.28
CA ALA A 256 23.06 -16.71 35.46
C ALA A 256 24.10 -16.24 36.49
N THR A 257 24.10 -14.97 36.87
CA THR A 257 25.01 -14.42 37.88
C THR A 257 24.35 -13.27 38.64
N PRO A 258 24.82 -12.96 39.87
CA PRO A 258 24.39 -11.77 40.61
C PRO A 258 24.58 -10.47 39.81
N THR A 259 25.66 -10.34 39.04
CA THR A 259 25.90 -9.19 38.17
C THR A 259 24.89 -9.12 37.03
N ALA A 260 24.58 -10.24 36.38
CA ALA A 260 23.54 -10.30 35.34
C ALA A 260 22.15 -9.94 35.91
N ALA A 261 21.83 -10.36 37.14
CA ALA A 261 20.59 -9.98 37.79
C ALA A 261 20.50 -8.47 38.02
N ALA A 262 21.60 -7.86 38.49
CA ALA A 262 21.68 -6.42 38.64
C ALA A 262 21.49 -5.69 37.29
N GLU A 263 22.09 -6.20 36.21
CA GLU A 263 21.94 -5.61 34.87
C GLU A 263 20.54 -5.76 34.28
N LEU A 264 19.85 -6.87 34.55
CA LEU A 264 18.47 -7.09 34.12
C LEU A 264 17.48 -6.16 34.83
N VAL A 265 17.73 -5.86 36.10
CA VAL A 265 16.86 -5.00 36.92
C VAL A 265 17.17 -3.50 36.70
N ALA A 266 18.43 -3.14 36.43
CA ALA A 266 18.85 -1.75 36.31
C ALA A 266 18.89 -1.24 34.86
N PRO A 267 18.01 -0.28 34.48
CA PRO A 267 18.16 0.44 33.22
C PRO A 267 19.44 1.30 33.22
N ASP A 268 20.03 1.54 32.05
CA ASP A 268 21.26 2.34 31.94
C ASP A 268 20.96 3.84 32.04
N ILE A 269 21.49 4.50 33.07
CA ILE A 269 21.34 5.94 33.30
C ILE A 269 21.84 6.78 32.13
N ARG A 270 22.87 6.34 31.40
CA ARG A 270 23.41 7.05 30.24
C ARG A 270 22.42 7.03 29.08
N GLU A 271 21.75 5.91 28.87
CA GLU A 271 20.69 5.78 27.87
C GLU A 271 19.50 6.69 28.25
N LEU A 272 19.11 6.71 29.52
CA LEU A 272 18.03 7.58 29.99
C LEU A 272 18.37 9.06 29.84
N GLN A 273 19.59 9.48 30.18
CA GLN A 273 20.07 10.85 29.97
C GLN A 273 20.10 11.23 28.48
N ALA A 274 20.54 10.30 27.61
CA ALA A 274 20.52 10.53 26.17
C ALA A 274 19.08 10.71 25.65
N ARG A 275 18.14 9.88 26.10
CA ARG A 275 16.72 9.99 25.75
C ARG A 275 16.11 11.31 26.20
N VAL A 276 16.41 11.76 27.42
CA VAL A 276 15.95 13.06 27.93
C VAL A 276 16.53 14.21 27.09
N THR A 277 17.83 14.18 26.81
CA THR A 277 18.50 15.20 25.97
C THR A 277 17.87 15.31 24.58
N VAL A 278 17.61 14.17 23.93
CA VAL A 278 16.96 14.14 22.60
C VAL A 278 15.53 14.69 22.67
N ALA A 279 14.77 14.33 23.71
CA ALA A 279 13.43 14.85 23.91
C ALA A 279 13.42 16.36 24.15
N GLU A 280 14.36 16.88 24.95
CA GLU A 280 14.55 18.31 25.21
C GLU A 280 14.88 19.08 23.92
N GLN A 281 15.86 18.59 23.15
CA GLN A 281 16.24 19.20 21.87
C GLN A 281 15.07 19.23 20.89
N ARG A 282 14.29 18.15 20.81
CA ARG A 282 13.08 18.09 19.98
C ARG A 282 12.04 19.11 20.43
N LEU A 283 11.75 19.18 21.73
CA LEU A 283 10.79 20.12 22.31
C LEU A 283 11.21 21.57 22.01
N ARG A 284 12.48 21.90 22.24
CA ARG A 284 13.03 23.23 21.96
C ARG A 284 12.87 23.61 20.49
N ARG A 285 13.22 22.71 19.56
CA ARG A 285 13.08 22.95 18.12
C ARG A 285 11.63 23.19 17.71
N VAL A 286 10.69 22.36 18.18
CA VAL A 286 9.27 22.50 17.86
C VAL A 286 8.72 23.82 18.41
N THR A 287 9.10 24.17 19.64
CA THR A 287 8.66 25.42 20.28
C THR A 287 9.18 26.64 19.52
N LEU A 288 10.46 26.66 19.14
CA LEU A 288 11.05 27.76 18.37
C LEU A 288 10.38 27.91 17.00
N ASN A 289 10.12 26.79 16.30
CA ASN A 289 9.43 26.80 15.01
C ASN A 289 7.99 27.29 15.12
N LEU A 290 7.27 26.89 16.19
CA LEU A 290 5.92 27.37 16.46
C LEU A 290 5.91 28.89 16.69
N VAL A 291 6.82 29.38 17.55
CA VAL A 291 6.94 30.81 17.84
C VAL A 291 7.30 31.60 16.59
N ALA A 292 8.26 31.12 15.78
CA ALA A 292 8.62 31.73 14.51
C ALA A 292 7.42 31.78 13.55
N GLY A 293 6.72 30.67 13.36
CA GLY A 293 5.54 30.60 12.49
C GLY A 293 4.39 31.51 12.96
N LEU A 294 4.20 31.66 14.28
CA LEU A 294 3.22 32.60 14.84
C LEU A 294 3.63 34.05 14.61
N ARG A 295 4.92 34.39 14.78
CA ARG A 295 5.45 35.73 14.47
C ARG A 295 5.27 36.07 12.99
N ASP A 296 5.60 35.15 12.08
CA ASP A 296 5.42 35.35 10.64
C ASP A 296 3.94 35.51 10.25
N ARG A 297 3.03 34.80 10.94
CA ARG A 297 1.58 34.98 10.73
C ARG A 297 1.11 36.34 11.24
N LEU A 298 1.56 36.76 12.41
CA LEU A 298 1.24 38.07 12.97
C LEU A 298 1.76 39.18 12.05
N GLN A 299 3.02 39.11 11.64
CA GLN A 299 3.63 40.09 10.73
C GLN A 299 2.89 40.15 9.40
N ARG A 300 2.48 39.00 8.81
CA ARG A 300 1.67 39.00 7.60
C ARG A 300 0.28 39.59 7.80
N ALA A 301 -0.34 39.38 8.95
CA ALA A 301 -1.61 40.00 9.30
C ALA A 301 -1.46 41.52 9.46
N GLU A 302 -0.45 41.97 10.20
CA GLU A 302 -0.11 43.39 10.35
C GLU A 302 0.21 44.06 9.01
N GLN A 303 0.89 43.36 8.10
CA GLN A 303 1.23 43.85 6.76
C GLN A 303 0.11 43.66 5.73
N SER A 304 -0.98 42.97 6.09
CA SER A 304 -2.08 42.71 5.17
C SER A 304 -2.80 44.00 4.87
N ARG A 305 -2.85 44.37 3.59
CA ARG A 305 -3.62 45.55 3.13
C ARG A 305 -5.09 45.51 3.54
N ALA A 306 -5.66 44.31 3.71
CA ALA A 306 -7.03 44.15 4.18
C ALA A 306 -7.23 44.52 5.66
N LEU A 307 -6.16 44.49 6.46
CA LEU A 307 -6.18 44.87 7.89
C LEU A 307 -5.59 46.26 8.13
N ILE A 308 -4.63 46.71 7.30
CA ILE A 308 -4.06 48.07 7.36
C ILE A 308 -5.07 49.13 6.90
N ASP A 309 -5.77 48.87 5.79
CA ASP A 309 -6.74 49.82 5.24
C ASP A 309 -7.92 49.05 4.61
N PRO A 310 -8.80 48.49 5.47
CA PRO A 310 -9.93 47.66 5.05
C PRO A 310 -10.86 48.42 4.11
N LEU A 311 -11.10 49.71 4.39
CA LEU A 311 -11.99 50.56 3.63
C LEU A 311 -11.47 50.80 2.21
N ARG A 312 -10.15 51.03 2.05
CA ARG A 312 -9.55 51.20 0.71
C ARG A 312 -9.43 49.90 -0.07
N TYR A 313 -9.30 48.75 0.61
CA TYR A 313 -9.39 47.44 -0.05
C TYR A 313 -10.81 47.17 -0.56
N LEU A 314 -11.83 47.41 0.26
CA LEU A 314 -13.24 47.31 -0.13
C LEU A 314 -13.60 48.30 -1.24
N GLY A 315 -13.10 49.53 -1.17
CA GLY A 315 -13.25 50.53 -2.23
C GLY A 315 -12.74 50.04 -3.58
N ARG A 316 -11.56 49.40 -3.62
CA ARG A 316 -11.01 48.80 -4.85
C ARG A 316 -11.83 47.63 -5.38
N LEU A 317 -12.44 46.84 -4.51
CA LEU A 317 -13.36 45.78 -4.92
C LEU A 317 -14.65 46.37 -5.52
N HIS A 318 -15.19 47.43 -4.90
CA HIS A 318 -16.31 48.19 -5.46
C HIS A 318 -15.96 48.77 -6.83
N GLU A 319 -14.83 49.47 -6.97
CA GLU A 319 -14.38 50.00 -8.27
C GLU A 319 -14.23 48.91 -9.33
N ARG A 320 -13.82 47.69 -8.93
CA ARG A 320 -13.71 46.56 -9.85
C ARG A 320 -15.08 46.05 -10.29
N ILE A 321 -16.06 45.98 -9.38
CA ILE A 321 -17.45 45.65 -9.70
C ILE A 321 -18.03 46.71 -10.63
N ASP A 322 -17.86 47.99 -10.30
CA ASP A 322 -18.35 49.13 -11.09
C ASP A 322 -17.76 49.15 -12.52
N ARG A 323 -16.55 48.62 -12.71
CA ARG A 323 -15.95 48.47 -14.05
C ARG A 323 -16.47 47.26 -14.83
N ILE A 324 -16.77 46.15 -14.14
CA ILE A 324 -17.16 44.88 -14.78
C ILE A 324 -18.65 44.86 -15.09
N GLU A 325 -19.50 45.39 -14.21
CA GLU A 325 -20.96 45.35 -14.36
C GLU A 325 -21.43 46.01 -15.68
N PRO A 326 -20.98 47.23 -16.06
CA PRO A 326 -21.40 47.84 -17.31
C PRO A 326 -20.92 47.07 -18.54
N ARG A 327 -19.70 46.50 -18.48
CA ARG A 327 -19.15 45.68 -19.57
C ARG A 327 -19.97 44.41 -19.76
N LEU A 328 -20.29 43.71 -18.67
CA LEU A 328 -21.13 42.52 -18.71
C LEU A 328 -22.52 42.85 -19.29
N ARG A 329 -23.15 43.94 -18.84
CA ARG A 329 -24.44 44.40 -19.38
C ARG A 329 -24.37 44.71 -20.87
N LEU A 330 -23.32 45.38 -21.32
CA LEU A 330 -23.13 45.69 -22.74
C LEU A 330 -22.95 44.41 -23.56
N SER A 331 -22.05 43.50 -23.15
CA SER A 331 -21.82 42.24 -23.86
C SER A 331 -23.07 41.34 -23.91
N LEU A 332 -23.88 41.33 -22.84
CA LEU A 332 -25.16 40.61 -22.85
C LEU A 332 -26.16 41.24 -23.83
N ARG A 333 -26.25 42.57 -23.88
CA ARG A 333 -27.10 43.28 -24.86
C ARG A 333 -26.66 42.99 -26.29
N GLU A 334 -25.37 43.11 -26.57
CA GLU A 334 -24.80 42.83 -27.89
C GLU A 334 -25.06 41.37 -28.31
N LEU A 335 -24.92 40.41 -27.40
CA LEU A 335 -25.23 39.00 -27.68
C LEU A 335 -26.71 38.80 -28.03
N VAL A 336 -27.62 39.39 -27.26
CA VAL A 336 -29.06 39.31 -27.53
C VAL A 336 -29.40 39.95 -28.87
N GLU A 337 -28.86 41.13 -29.17
CA GLU A 337 -29.07 41.80 -30.45
C GLU A 337 -28.51 41.00 -31.64
N GLN A 338 -27.33 40.40 -31.49
CA GLN A 338 -26.76 39.53 -32.53
C GLN A 338 -27.64 38.31 -32.78
N ARG A 339 -28.16 37.67 -31.72
CA ARG A 339 -29.07 36.53 -31.85
C ARG A 339 -30.39 36.96 -32.48
N ALA A 340 -30.95 38.10 -32.10
CA ALA A 340 -32.17 38.64 -32.72
C ALA A 340 -31.97 38.95 -34.20
N LYS A 341 -30.84 39.57 -34.57
CA LYS A 341 -30.48 39.82 -35.99
C LYS A 341 -30.32 38.51 -36.77
N ALA A 342 -29.71 37.48 -36.17
CA ALA A 342 -29.58 36.17 -36.78
C ALA A 342 -30.96 35.54 -37.03
N VAL A 343 -31.85 35.54 -36.04
CA VAL A 343 -33.24 35.05 -36.18
C VAL A 343 -33.96 35.78 -37.31
N ASN A 344 -33.95 37.11 -37.32
CA ASN A 344 -34.58 37.90 -38.38
C ASN A 344 -33.98 37.60 -39.76
N SER A 345 -32.66 37.37 -39.85
CA SER A 345 -32.03 36.98 -41.12
C SER A 345 -32.49 35.60 -41.60
N PHE A 346 -32.70 34.64 -40.69
CA PHE A 346 -33.24 33.32 -41.03
C PHE A 346 -34.70 33.40 -41.44
N GLU A 347 -35.51 34.21 -40.77
CA GLU A 347 -36.90 34.48 -41.14
C GLU A 347 -37.01 35.12 -42.53
N LEU A 348 -36.20 36.13 -42.83
CA LEU A 348 -36.16 36.77 -44.15
C LEU A 348 -35.67 35.80 -45.24
N ARG A 349 -34.68 34.94 -44.96
CA ARG A 349 -34.24 33.90 -45.90
C ARG A 349 -35.34 32.87 -46.14
N LEU A 350 -36.02 32.43 -45.09
CA LEU A 350 -37.15 31.49 -45.19
C LEU A 350 -38.30 32.10 -46.00
N ALA A 351 -38.62 33.37 -45.77
CA ALA A 351 -39.62 34.10 -46.54
C ALA A 351 -39.23 34.21 -48.02
N ARG A 352 -37.97 34.53 -48.33
CA ARG A 352 -37.47 34.62 -49.71
C ARG A 352 -37.42 33.28 -50.46
N HIS A 353 -37.22 32.17 -49.74
CA HIS A 353 -37.30 30.83 -50.30
C HIS A 353 -38.70 30.22 -50.20
N SER A 354 -39.71 30.99 -49.78
CA SER A 354 -41.09 30.53 -49.78
C SER A 354 -41.56 30.33 -51.22
N PRO A 355 -41.83 29.08 -51.65
CA PRO A 355 -42.28 28.82 -53.02
C PRO A 355 -43.67 29.38 -53.27
N ARG A 356 -44.38 29.88 -52.25
CA ARG A 356 -45.76 30.35 -52.35
C ARG A 356 -45.90 31.58 -53.25
N GLU A 357 -44.99 32.55 -53.15
CA GLU A 357 -44.99 33.73 -54.03
C GLU A 357 -44.60 33.35 -55.46
N GLN A 358 -43.59 32.50 -55.62
CA GLN A 358 -43.17 31.99 -56.94
C GLN A 358 -44.29 31.20 -57.62
N ILE A 359 -44.99 30.33 -56.89
CA ILE A 359 -46.15 29.57 -57.40
C ILE A 359 -47.28 30.53 -57.80
N THR A 360 -47.55 31.57 -57.02
CA THR A 360 -48.59 32.55 -57.34
C THR A 360 -48.26 33.30 -58.62
N LEU A 361 -47.00 33.74 -58.78
CA LEU A 361 -46.53 34.45 -59.96
C LEU A 361 -46.51 33.53 -61.20
N LEU A 362 -46.12 32.26 -61.04
CA LEU A 362 -46.16 31.26 -62.11
C LEU A 362 -47.58 30.93 -62.54
N ARG A 363 -48.55 30.87 -61.61
CA ARG A 363 -49.98 30.70 -61.94
C ARG A 363 -50.51 31.87 -62.77
N LEU A 364 -50.28 33.11 -62.32
CA LEU A 364 -50.63 34.31 -63.08
C LEU A 364 -49.99 34.34 -64.48
N ARG A 365 -48.74 33.86 -64.59
CA ARG A 365 -48.06 33.77 -65.89
C ARG A 365 -48.69 32.69 -66.78
N LEU A 366 -49.07 31.55 -66.21
CA LEU A 366 -49.75 30.48 -66.92
C LEU A 366 -51.11 30.97 -67.45
N ASP A 367 -51.90 31.63 -66.61
CA ASP A 367 -53.22 32.16 -67.00
C ASP A 367 -53.09 33.15 -68.17
N ARG A 368 -52.15 34.10 -68.09
CA ARG A 368 -51.87 35.03 -69.19
C ARG A 368 -51.39 34.34 -70.47
N LEU A 369 -50.58 33.29 -70.34
CA LEU A 369 -50.10 32.54 -71.51
C LEU A 369 -51.24 31.75 -72.15
N GLN A 370 -52.16 31.20 -71.37
CA GLN A 370 -53.36 30.51 -71.86
C GLN A 370 -54.30 31.48 -72.59
N GLU A 371 -54.56 32.66 -72.04
CA GLU A 371 -55.35 33.69 -72.72
C GLU A 371 -54.70 34.13 -74.04
N ARG A 372 -53.38 34.38 -74.04
CA ARG A 372 -52.64 34.75 -75.25
C ARG A 372 -52.66 33.64 -76.30
N GLN A 373 -52.54 32.38 -75.88
CA GLN A 373 -52.65 31.23 -76.77
C GLN A 373 -54.05 31.19 -77.40
N TRP A 374 -55.11 31.31 -76.59
CA TRP A 374 -56.48 31.31 -77.06
C TRP A 374 -56.73 32.40 -78.10
N HIS A 375 -56.34 33.64 -77.81
CA HIS A 375 -56.47 34.75 -78.75
C HIS A 375 -55.62 34.58 -80.02
N ALA A 376 -54.42 34.01 -79.91
CA ALA A 376 -53.58 33.74 -81.09
C ALA A 376 -54.21 32.69 -82.02
N VAL A 377 -54.80 31.64 -81.43
CA VAL A 377 -55.54 30.60 -82.19
C VAL A 377 -56.76 31.22 -82.89
N GLN A 378 -57.58 31.99 -82.18
CA GLN A 378 -58.75 32.66 -82.76
C GLN A 378 -58.36 33.59 -83.91
N LYS A 379 -57.34 34.43 -83.71
CA LYS A 379 -56.85 35.35 -84.75
C LYS A 379 -56.25 34.64 -85.96
N SER A 380 -55.65 33.47 -85.77
CA SER A 380 -55.16 32.64 -86.87
C SER A 380 -56.30 32.06 -87.68
N LEU A 381 -57.37 31.60 -87.02
CA LEU A 381 -58.58 31.08 -87.66
C LEU A 381 -59.29 32.19 -88.45
N GLU A 382 -59.52 33.36 -87.86
CA GLU A 382 -60.10 34.53 -88.53
C GLU A 382 -59.30 35.00 -89.75
N ARG A 383 -57.96 34.87 -89.70
CA ARG A 383 -57.09 35.19 -90.86
C ARG A 383 -57.26 34.17 -91.97
N ALA A 384 -57.32 32.88 -91.63
CA ALA A 384 -57.54 31.83 -92.60
C ALA A 384 -58.92 31.99 -93.28
N GLU A 385 -59.98 32.23 -92.50
CA GLU A 385 -61.33 32.49 -93.01
C GLU A 385 -61.37 33.71 -93.95
N ARG A 386 -60.75 34.84 -93.55
CA ARG A 386 -60.65 36.02 -94.41
C ARG A 386 -59.87 35.76 -95.68
N GLY A 387 -58.80 34.98 -95.62
CA GLY A 387 -58.01 34.59 -96.80
C GLY A 387 -58.85 33.79 -97.79
N VAL A 388 -59.67 32.85 -97.30
CA VAL A 388 -60.63 32.10 -98.13
C VAL A 388 -61.67 33.04 -98.75
N GLN A 389 -62.26 33.94 -97.96
CA GLN A 389 -63.28 34.87 -98.46
C GLN A 389 -62.73 35.83 -99.52
N GLN A 390 -61.50 36.32 -99.35
CA GLN A 390 -60.83 37.16 -100.35
C GLN A 390 -60.61 36.41 -101.66
N ALA A 391 -60.15 35.16 -101.59
CA ALA A 391 -59.97 34.33 -102.78
C ALA A 391 -61.30 34.12 -103.54
N ILE A 392 -62.41 33.91 -102.84
CA ILE A 392 -63.75 33.82 -103.43
C ILE A 392 -64.12 35.13 -104.15
N THR A 393 -63.94 36.27 -103.48
CA THR A 393 -64.33 37.58 -104.02
C THR A 393 -63.49 37.96 -105.26
N SER A 394 -62.19 37.65 -105.24
CA SER A 394 -61.31 37.85 -106.41
C SER A 394 -61.73 37.01 -107.61
N LEU A 395 -62.23 35.78 -107.37
CA LEU A 395 -62.75 34.91 -108.43
C LEU A 395 -64.00 35.51 -109.09
N GLU A 396 -64.88 36.13 -108.31
CA GLU A 396 -66.11 36.76 -108.81
C GLU A 396 -65.85 38.04 -109.64
N LEU A 397 -64.87 38.85 -109.22
CA LEU A 397 -64.54 40.12 -109.89
C LEU A 397 -63.88 39.95 -111.27
N LEU A 398 -63.23 38.81 -111.52
CA LEU A 398 -62.55 38.53 -112.80
C LEU A 398 -63.48 37.94 -113.86
N SER A 399 -64.79 37.82 -113.60
CA SER A 399 -65.78 37.33 -114.57
C SER A 399 -66.23 38.46 -115.54
N PRO A 400 -65.99 38.37 -116.86
CA PRO A 400 -66.34 39.40 -117.84
C PRO A 400 -67.82 39.75 -117.91
N LEU A 401 -68.71 38.81 -117.53
CA LEU A 401 -70.15 39.01 -117.48
C LEU A 401 -70.58 40.04 -116.42
N ALA A 402 -69.77 40.28 -115.39
CA ALA A 402 -70.10 41.24 -114.33
C ALA A 402 -69.94 42.70 -114.80
N VAL A 403 -69.04 42.99 -115.74
CA VAL A 403 -68.77 44.35 -116.22
C VAL A 403 -69.89 44.87 -117.12
N MET A 404 -70.42 44.02 -118.01
CA MET A 404 -71.53 44.43 -118.91
C MET A 404 -72.86 44.63 -118.16
N LYS A 405 -73.09 43.92 -117.04
CA LYS A 405 -74.29 44.11 -116.19
C LYS A 405 -74.39 45.50 -115.55
N ARG A 406 -73.30 46.26 -115.45
CA ARG A 406 -73.31 47.62 -114.88
C ARG A 406 -73.70 48.71 -115.89
N GLY A 407 -74.21 48.33 -117.06
CA GLY A 407 -74.74 49.25 -118.06
C GLY A 407 -73.68 49.87 -118.97
N TYR A 408 -72.47 49.32 -118.98
CA TYR A 408 -71.42 49.73 -119.90
C TYR A 408 -71.59 48.99 -121.23
N ALA A 409 -71.68 49.77 -122.31
CA ALA A 409 -71.74 49.30 -123.68
C ALA A 409 -70.40 49.52 -124.37
N VAL A 410 -70.05 48.66 -125.32
CA VAL A 410 -68.82 48.79 -126.10
C VAL A 410 -69.16 49.38 -127.46
N THR A 411 -68.53 50.48 -127.82
CA THR A 411 -68.79 51.20 -129.07
C THR A 411 -67.78 50.84 -130.15
N TYR A 412 -68.25 50.66 -131.39
CA TYR A 412 -67.50 50.24 -132.57
C TYR A 412 -67.73 51.20 -133.75
N ARG A 413 -66.76 51.34 -134.66
CA ARG A 413 -66.91 52.18 -135.88
C ARG A 413 -67.61 51.41 -137.01
N ALA A 414 -68.63 52.02 -137.63
CA ALA A 414 -69.56 51.35 -138.56
C ALA A 414 -68.92 50.72 -139.82
N MET A 415 -67.77 51.21 -140.31
CA MET A 415 -67.11 50.65 -141.51
C MET A 415 -65.92 49.71 -141.24
N GLN A 416 -65.42 49.59 -140.01
CA GLN A 416 -64.19 48.82 -139.72
C GLN A 416 -64.23 47.94 -138.47
N SER A 417 -65.37 47.84 -137.76
CA SER A 417 -65.51 47.02 -136.54
C SER A 417 -64.42 47.24 -135.47
N ALA A 418 -63.76 48.40 -135.50
CA ALA A 418 -62.75 48.77 -134.52
C ALA A 418 -63.45 49.39 -133.30
N VAL A 419 -63.07 48.94 -132.10
CA VAL A 419 -63.59 49.49 -130.84
C VAL A 419 -63.09 50.93 -130.69
N ILE A 420 -64.03 51.82 -130.42
CA ILE A 420 -63.76 53.21 -130.11
C ILE A 420 -63.65 53.33 -128.60
N THR A 421 -62.47 53.70 -128.12
CA THR A 421 -62.18 53.88 -126.70
C THR A 421 -61.97 55.34 -126.32
N SER A 422 -61.84 56.23 -127.31
CA SER A 422 -61.54 57.64 -127.10
C SER A 422 -62.39 58.55 -127.98
N VAL A 423 -62.81 59.68 -127.41
CA VAL A 423 -63.65 60.70 -128.05
C VAL A 423 -62.95 61.32 -129.27
N SER A 424 -61.61 61.46 -129.23
CA SER A 424 -60.79 61.95 -130.34
C SER A 424 -60.79 61.07 -131.59
N GLN A 425 -61.33 59.85 -131.50
CA GLN A 425 -61.44 58.93 -132.63
C GLN A 425 -62.74 59.13 -133.41
N VAL A 426 -63.53 60.18 -133.16
CA VAL A 426 -64.82 60.37 -133.84
C VAL A 426 -64.98 61.82 -134.26
N GLN A 427 -65.54 62.06 -135.44
CA GLN A 427 -65.88 63.41 -135.92
C GLN A 427 -67.40 63.59 -136.05
N PRO A 428 -67.93 64.81 -135.88
CA PRO A 428 -69.34 65.10 -136.12
C PRO A 428 -69.74 64.72 -137.56
N GLY A 429 -70.74 63.86 -137.69
CA GLY A 429 -71.21 63.26 -138.94
C GLY A 429 -70.97 61.75 -139.05
N ASP A 430 -70.05 61.19 -138.26
CA ASP A 430 -69.69 59.75 -138.32
C ASP A 430 -70.81 58.83 -137.78
N SER A 431 -70.96 57.65 -138.39
CA SER A 431 -71.86 56.58 -137.91
C SER A 431 -71.12 55.54 -137.05
N LEU A 432 -71.74 55.12 -135.95
CA LEU A 432 -71.21 54.24 -134.90
C LEU A 432 -72.17 53.09 -134.58
N HIS A 433 -71.63 51.93 -134.18
CA HIS A 433 -72.38 50.82 -133.60
C HIS A 433 -72.12 50.70 -132.10
N VAL A 434 -73.16 50.57 -131.28
CA VAL A 434 -73.02 50.38 -129.82
C VAL A 434 -73.55 49.01 -129.41
N GLN A 435 -72.70 48.17 -128.80
CA GLN A 435 -73.07 46.86 -128.28
C GLN A 435 -73.54 46.95 -126.82
N MET A 436 -74.81 46.60 -126.61
CA MET A 436 -75.44 46.44 -125.31
C MET A 436 -75.41 44.97 -124.88
N ILE A 437 -75.85 44.70 -123.65
CA ILE A 437 -75.88 43.32 -123.10
C ILE A 437 -76.79 42.39 -123.91
N ASP A 438 -77.76 42.96 -124.61
CA ASP A 438 -78.87 42.29 -125.29
C ASP A 438 -79.04 42.68 -126.77
N GLY A 439 -78.21 43.59 -127.31
CA GLY A 439 -78.37 44.02 -128.70
C GLY A 439 -77.37 45.05 -129.21
N TRP A 440 -77.60 45.56 -130.42
CA TRP A 440 -76.74 46.54 -131.11
C TRP A 440 -77.56 47.75 -131.57
N LEU A 441 -76.97 48.95 -131.50
CA LEU A 441 -77.60 50.21 -131.91
C LEU A 441 -76.75 50.94 -132.96
N ASP A 442 -77.38 51.41 -134.03
CA ASP A 442 -76.81 52.31 -135.04
C ASP A 442 -77.00 53.77 -134.63
N CYS A 443 -75.91 54.51 -134.47
CA CYS A 443 -75.89 55.88 -133.96
C CYS A 443 -75.13 56.80 -134.92
N GLN A 444 -75.50 58.07 -135.03
CA GLN A 444 -74.72 59.07 -135.78
C GLN A 444 -74.29 60.22 -134.86
N VAL A 445 -73.04 60.65 -134.98
CA VAL A 445 -72.44 61.62 -134.05
C VAL A 445 -72.82 63.03 -134.46
N TRP A 446 -73.58 63.72 -133.62
CA TRP A 446 -74.02 65.09 -133.89
C TRP A 446 -73.06 66.17 -133.37
N GLY A 447 -72.31 65.87 -132.32
CA GLY A 447 -71.38 66.80 -131.70
C GLY A 447 -70.41 66.05 -130.81
N VAL A 448 -69.18 66.54 -130.74
CA VAL A 448 -68.11 65.95 -129.94
C VAL A 448 -67.63 67.04 -128.97
N TYR A 449 -67.66 66.73 -127.67
CA TYR A 449 -67.25 67.64 -126.61
C TYR A 449 -66.16 66.97 -125.79
N ASP A 450 -65.04 67.66 -125.58
CA ASP A 450 -64.05 67.27 -124.59
C ASP A 450 -64.52 67.69 -123.19
N ARG A 451 -64.11 66.92 -122.19
CA ARG A 451 -64.58 67.12 -120.81
C ARG A 451 -63.54 67.93 -120.03
N ASP A 452 -63.86 69.18 -119.69
CA ASP A 452 -63.13 69.97 -118.68
C ASP A 452 -63.97 70.21 -117.41
N GLU A 453 -63.26 70.37 -116.29
CA GLU A 453 -63.64 70.33 -114.86
C GLU A 453 -65.07 70.70 -114.42
N SER A 454 -65.68 69.86 -113.57
CA SER A 454 -66.47 70.28 -112.40
C SER A 454 -66.97 69.12 -111.52
N SER A 455 -66.83 69.31 -110.20
CA SER A 455 -67.45 68.61 -109.06
C SER A 455 -66.69 67.46 -108.37
N LYS A 456 -66.09 67.86 -107.23
CA LYS A 456 -65.84 67.16 -105.95
C LYS A 456 -64.93 65.94 -105.88
#